data_AF-A0AAV1HUQ9-F1
#
_entry.id   AF-A0AAV1HUQ9-F1
#
_cell.length_a   1.000
_cell.length_b   1.000
_cell.length_c   1.000
_cell.angle_alpha   90.00
_cell.angle_beta   90.00
_cell.angle_gamma   90.00
#
_symmetry.space_group_name_H-M   'P 1'
#
loop_
_entity.id
_entity.type
_entity.pdbx_description
1 polymer ?
#
loop_
_entity_poly.entity_id
_entity_poly.type
_entity_poly.pdbx_seq_one_letter_code
_entity_poly.pdbx_strand_id
1 'polypeptide(L)'
;MTLPSLADLDQTFGCQAALNYKEILSGQPAIAKKADFTLSQHIMQTEREAVLCQSLHNAAAVPAGKGTFRQPVVVGVVGEAHIEGIAEMWEGNKWRAIIGDTGRGSPCRSDSPKTNPESGLGVRRALMESMLRLSCRNSVLADASISLGPVPDEHAHAYCLTTELYGNTRMLLACLTEPELAKVCSGWNCDMWDVLAPLRAVRPSNDGYGFDEALAYELRTLNFDVPASTVL
;
A
#
# COMPACT_ATOMS: atom_id res chain seq x y z
N MET A 1 17.98 -4.23 -7.39
CA MET A 1 16.79 -4.48 -6.55
C MET A 1 15.74 -5.12 -7.44
N THR A 2 15.12 -6.23 -7.03
CA THR A 2 14.06 -6.88 -7.81
C THR A 2 12.76 -6.08 -7.65
N LEU A 3 12.11 -5.72 -8.75
CA LEU A 3 10.82 -5.03 -8.70
C LEU A 3 9.71 -6.01 -8.27
N PRO A 4 8.73 -5.58 -7.46
CA PRO A 4 7.56 -6.39 -7.13
C PRO A 4 6.84 -6.93 -8.36
N SER A 5 6.26 -8.13 -8.30
CA SER A 5 5.33 -8.61 -9.33
C SER A 5 3.95 -7.98 -9.15
N LEU A 6 3.04 -8.15 -10.13
CA LEU A 6 1.64 -7.76 -9.94
C LEU A 6 0.98 -8.57 -8.82
N ALA A 7 1.28 -9.87 -8.75
CA ALA A 7 0.82 -10.75 -7.68
C ALA A 7 1.31 -10.30 -6.31
N ASP A 8 2.55 -9.83 -6.19
CA ASP A 8 3.10 -9.31 -4.94
C ASP A 8 2.41 -8.02 -4.49
N LEU A 9 2.12 -7.10 -5.44
CA LEU A 9 1.37 -5.87 -5.15
C LEU A 9 -0.07 -6.16 -4.71
N ASP A 10 -0.78 -7.05 -5.41
CA ASP A 10 -2.13 -7.47 -5.04
C ASP A 10 -2.17 -8.25 -3.71
N GLN A 11 -1.21 -9.15 -3.47
CA GLN A 11 -1.09 -9.83 -2.18
C GLN A 11 -0.86 -8.83 -1.05
N THR A 12 -0.04 -7.80 -1.28
CA THR A 12 0.20 -6.74 -0.29
C THR A 12 -1.06 -5.95 0.01
N PHE A 13 -1.80 -5.56 -1.04
CA PHE A 13 -3.10 -4.91 -0.89
C PHE A 13 -4.05 -5.77 -0.05
N GLY A 14 -4.13 -7.08 -0.35
CA GLY A 14 -4.97 -8.01 0.39
C GLY A 14 -4.56 -8.19 1.85
N CYS A 15 -3.26 -8.33 2.13
CA CYS A 15 -2.74 -8.39 3.49
C CYS A 15 -3.10 -7.12 4.28
N GLN A 16 -2.96 -5.94 3.66
CA GLN A 16 -3.33 -4.68 4.32
C GLN A 16 -4.84 -4.58 4.56
N ALA A 17 -5.67 -5.02 3.62
CA ALA A 17 -7.12 -5.10 3.81
C ALA A 17 -7.49 -6.01 4.99
N ALA A 18 -6.88 -7.19 5.08
CA ALA A 18 -7.10 -8.13 6.18
C ALA A 18 -6.69 -7.55 7.54
N LEU A 19 -5.54 -6.86 7.61
CA LEU A 19 -5.12 -6.15 8.83
C LEU A 19 -6.15 -5.08 9.23
N ASN A 20 -6.62 -4.27 8.28
CA ASN A 20 -7.60 -3.22 8.54
C ASN A 20 -8.90 -3.80 9.10
N TYR A 21 -9.41 -4.91 8.54
CA TYR A 21 -10.60 -5.58 9.10
C TYR A 21 -10.34 -6.20 10.47
N LYS A 22 -9.17 -6.81 10.69
CA LYS A 22 -8.79 -7.35 12.00
C LYS A 22 -8.74 -6.25 13.07
N GLU A 23 -8.21 -5.08 12.74
CA GLU A 23 -8.19 -3.93 13.64
C GLU A 23 -9.61 -3.48 13.98
N ILE A 24 -10.49 -3.34 12.98
CA ILE A 24 -11.89 -2.99 13.19
C ILE A 24 -12.61 -4.00 14.09
N LEU A 25 -12.43 -5.30 13.85
CA LEU A 25 -13.11 -6.36 14.60
C LEU A 25 -12.58 -6.50 16.04
N SER A 26 -11.29 -6.28 16.26
CA SER A 26 -10.67 -6.45 17.58
C SER A 26 -10.66 -5.17 18.42
N GLY A 27 -10.79 -3.99 17.80
CA GLY A 27 -10.59 -2.70 18.45
C GLY A 27 -9.14 -2.46 18.90
N GLN A 28 -8.19 -3.27 18.42
CA GLN A 28 -6.77 -3.20 18.74
C GLN A 28 -5.95 -3.07 17.45
N PRO A 29 -4.82 -2.34 17.48
CA PRO A 29 -3.96 -2.21 16.31
C PRO A 29 -3.54 -3.58 15.76
N ALA A 30 -3.81 -3.83 14.48
CA ALA A 30 -3.40 -5.06 13.82
C ALA A 30 -2.00 -4.89 13.21
N ILE A 31 -1.02 -5.59 13.78
CA ILE A 31 0.38 -5.53 13.32
C ILE A 31 0.72 -6.81 12.57
N ALA A 32 1.19 -6.69 11.33
CA ALA A 32 1.77 -7.80 10.60
C ALA A 32 3.18 -8.12 11.13
N LYS A 33 3.51 -9.41 11.21
CA LYS A 33 4.86 -9.83 11.58
C LYS A 33 5.76 -9.69 10.36
N LYS A 34 7.01 -9.25 10.56
CA LYS A 34 8.00 -9.11 9.47
C LYS A 34 8.22 -10.39 8.66
N ALA A 35 8.09 -11.57 9.29
CA ALA A 35 8.23 -12.86 8.61
C ALA A 35 7.13 -13.11 7.56
N ASP A 36 6.00 -12.41 7.67
CA ASP A 36 4.83 -12.55 6.79
C ASP A 36 4.81 -11.46 5.71
N PHE A 37 5.85 -10.63 5.61
CA PHE A 37 5.87 -9.51 4.67
C PHE A 37 6.06 -10.00 3.23
N THR A 38 5.27 -9.43 2.34
CA THR A 38 5.51 -9.49 0.90
C THR A 38 6.76 -8.68 0.53
N LEU A 39 7.24 -8.82 -0.71
CA LEU A 39 8.39 -8.04 -1.17
C LEU A 39 8.07 -6.53 -1.16
N SER A 40 6.86 -6.13 -1.59
CA SER A 40 6.42 -4.74 -1.53
C SER A 40 6.36 -4.20 -0.11
N GLN A 41 5.86 -4.97 0.86
CA GLN A 41 5.86 -4.57 2.27
C GLN A 41 7.28 -4.39 2.80
N HIS A 42 8.18 -5.33 2.49
CA HIS A 42 9.58 -5.21 2.84
C HIS A 42 10.23 -3.95 2.26
N ILE A 43 10.00 -3.65 0.98
CA ILE A 43 10.52 -2.42 0.34
C ILE A 43 9.97 -1.18 1.04
N MET A 44 8.65 -1.07 1.20
CA MET A 44 8.02 0.09 1.82
C MET A 44 8.50 0.32 3.26
N GLN A 45 8.59 -0.75 4.05
CA GLN A 45 9.06 -0.67 5.42
C GLN A 45 10.53 -0.24 5.47
N THR A 46 11.37 -0.85 4.62
CA THR A 46 12.80 -0.55 4.53
C THR A 46 13.04 0.91 4.15
N GLU A 47 12.35 1.41 3.12
CA GLU A 47 12.48 2.80 2.69
C GLU A 47 11.99 3.77 3.77
N ARG A 48 10.88 3.45 4.43
CA ARG A 48 10.32 4.27 5.51
C ARG A 48 11.27 4.38 6.71
N GLU A 49 11.86 3.27 7.13
CA GLU A 49 12.82 3.23 8.23
C GLU A 49 14.11 3.99 7.86
N ALA A 50 14.57 3.89 6.61
CA ALA A 50 15.72 4.62 6.14
C ALA A 50 15.50 6.15 6.11
N VAL A 51 14.32 6.60 5.65
CA VAL A 51 13.94 8.03 5.69
C VAL A 51 13.89 8.55 7.12
N LEU A 52 13.38 7.77 8.06
CA LEU A 52 13.33 8.17 9.46
C LEU A 52 14.74 8.27 10.06
N CYS A 53 15.62 7.30 9.80
CA CYS A 53 17.01 7.38 10.24
C CYS A 53 17.71 8.63 9.68
N GLN A 54 17.54 8.91 8.38
CA GLN A 54 18.07 10.12 7.76
C GLN A 54 17.53 11.39 8.45
N SER A 55 16.23 11.42 8.77
CA SER A 55 15.58 12.55 9.43
C SER A 55 16.13 12.79 10.84
N LEU A 56 16.30 11.73 11.62
CA LEU A 56 16.89 11.79 12.96
C LEU A 56 18.36 12.24 12.90
N HIS A 57 19.12 11.72 11.94
CA HIS A 57 20.51 12.12 11.72
C HIS A 57 20.63 13.60 11.37
N ASN A 58 19.79 14.08 10.44
CA ASN A 58 19.78 15.49 10.03
C ASN A 58 19.38 16.42 11.18
N ALA A 59 18.36 16.04 11.96
CA ALA A 59 17.93 16.81 13.12
C ALA A 59 19.02 16.89 14.19
N ALA A 60 19.76 15.80 14.43
CA ALA A 60 20.87 15.78 15.39
C ALA A 60 22.08 16.59 14.92
N ALA A 61 22.26 16.74 13.60
CA ALA A 61 23.33 17.53 13.01
C ALA A 61 23.07 19.04 13.03
N VAL A 62 21.85 19.49 13.37
CA VAL A 62 21.54 20.93 13.48
C VAL A 62 22.30 21.51 14.70
N PRO A 63 23.16 22.52 14.50
CA PRO A 63 23.89 23.13 15.61
C PRO A 63 22.92 23.68 16.65
N ALA A 64 23.24 23.47 17.93
CA ALA A 64 22.53 24.13 19.02
C ALA A 64 22.62 25.66 18.80
N GLY A 65 21.49 26.36 18.95
CA GLY A 65 21.43 27.81 18.72
C GLY A 65 22.50 28.58 19.50
N LYS A 66 22.84 29.80 19.06
CA LYS A 66 23.83 30.66 19.75
C LYS A 66 23.44 30.79 21.23
N GLY A 67 24.24 30.20 22.13
CA GLY A 67 24.05 30.27 23.59
C GLY A 67 23.84 28.92 24.30
N THR A 68 23.61 27.83 23.59
CA THR A 68 23.50 26.48 24.18
C THR A 68 24.78 25.67 24.04
N PHE A 69 25.43 25.34 25.17
CA PHE A 69 26.66 24.53 25.23
C PHE A 69 26.43 23.01 25.11
N ARG A 70 25.19 22.56 24.92
CA ARG A 70 24.84 21.15 24.80
C ARG A 70 24.34 20.86 23.39
N GLN A 71 24.81 19.76 22.80
CA GLN A 71 24.25 19.24 21.55
C GLN A 71 22.77 18.89 21.76
N PRO A 72 21.91 19.13 20.74
CA PRO A 72 20.50 18.79 20.85
C PRO A 72 20.32 17.28 20.98
N VAL A 73 19.48 16.85 21.92
CA VAL A 73 19.03 15.46 22.01
C VAL A 73 17.77 15.34 21.16
N VAL A 74 17.83 14.50 20.13
CA VAL A 74 16.69 14.21 19.25
C VAL A 74 16.11 12.86 19.65
N VAL A 75 14.80 12.81 19.87
CA VAL A 75 14.05 11.59 20.18
C VAL A 75 13.04 11.34 19.07
N GLY A 76 13.12 10.18 18.43
CA GLY A 76 12.12 9.70 17.47
C GLY A 76 11.07 8.84 18.18
N VAL A 77 9.79 9.12 17.93
CA VAL A 77 8.67 8.30 18.41
C VAL A 77 8.06 7.55 17.23
N VAL A 78 8.03 6.22 17.33
CA VAL A 78 7.53 5.33 16.28
C VAL A 78 6.64 4.25 16.86
N GLY A 79 5.82 3.64 16.00
CA GLY A 79 5.14 2.38 16.35
C GLY A 79 6.15 1.26 16.56
N GLU A 80 5.83 0.35 17.47
CA GLU A 80 6.68 -0.79 17.87
C GLU A 80 7.23 -1.58 16.67
N ALA A 81 6.40 -1.75 15.63
CA ALA A 81 6.75 -2.46 14.39
C ALA A 81 8.01 -1.91 13.68
N HIS A 82 8.41 -0.66 13.93
CA HIS A 82 9.57 -0.04 13.28
C HIS A 82 10.87 -0.16 14.10
N ILE A 83 10.80 -0.45 15.41
CA ILE A 83 11.94 -0.28 16.33
C ILE A 83 13.15 -1.12 15.90
N GLU A 84 12.92 -2.41 15.66
CA GLU A 84 14.00 -3.34 15.29
C GLU A 84 14.64 -2.98 13.95
N GLY A 85 13.84 -2.57 12.95
CA GLY A 85 14.37 -2.20 11.64
C GLY A 85 15.17 -0.90 11.67
N ILE A 86 14.70 0.09 12.44
CA ILE A 86 15.45 1.33 12.70
C ILE A 86 16.77 1.03 13.42
N ALA A 87 16.75 0.19 14.46
CA ALA A 87 17.95 -0.16 15.22
C ALA A 87 19.01 -0.80 14.31
N GLU A 88 18.61 -1.79 13.50
CA GLU A 88 19.49 -2.46 12.55
C GLU A 88 20.08 -1.48 11.51
N MET A 89 19.24 -0.59 10.96
CA MET A 89 19.70 0.40 9.99
C MET A 89 20.63 1.44 10.61
N TRP A 90 20.34 1.87 11.83
CA TRP A 90 21.09 2.90 12.54
C TRP A 90 22.50 2.41 12.91
N GLU A 91 22.60 1.24 13.56
CA GLU A 91 23.88 0.66 13.99
C GLU A 91 24.83 0.42 12.81
N GLY A 92 24.29 -0.03 11.68
CA GLY A 92 25.08 -0.30 10.48
C GLY A 92 25.24 0.88 9.51
N ASN A 93 24.67 2.06 9.80
CA ASN A 93 24.51 3.17 8.84
C ASN A 93 23.90 2.73 7.49
N LYS A 94 23.14 1.63 7.47
CA LYS A 94 22.65 0.99 6.23
C LYS A 94 21.66 1.88 5.48
N TRP A 95 20.96 2.76 6.20
CA TRP A 95 20.01 3.72 5.63
C TRP A 95 20.64 4.65 4.59
N ARG A 96 21.94 4.96 4.68
CA ARG A 96 22.65 5.82 3.71
C ARG A 96 22.67 5.21 2.31
N ALA A 97 22.83 3.89 2.22
CA ALA A 97 22.84 3.18 0.94
C ALA A 97 21.46 3.16 0.27
N ILE A 98 20.38 3.31 1.05
CA ILE A 98 18.99 3.30 0.57
C ILE A 98 18.55 4.70 0.11
N ILE A 99 18.91 5.75 0.88
CA ILE A 99 18.46 7.11 0.58
C ILE A 99 19.40 7.84 -0.39
N GLY A 100 20.67 7.45 -0.47
CA GLY A 100 21.69 8.21 -1.18
C GLY A 100 22.00 9.56 -0.50
N ASP A 101 23.05 10.25 -0.94
CA ASP A 101 23.53 11.49 -0.31
C ASP A 101 22.58 12.70 -0.49
N THR A 102 21.57 12.60 -1.35
CA THR A 102 20.68 13.71 -1.70
C THR A 102 19.39 13.79 -0.85
N GLY A 103 19.15 12.82 0.04
CA GLY A 103 17.98 12.81 0.92
C GLY A 103 16.64 12.55 0.23
N ARG A 104 16.61 12.49 -1.10
CA ARG A 104 15.52 11.92 -1.88
C ARG A 104 15.88 10.46 -2.04
N GLY A 105 15.09 9.56 -1.44
CA GLY A 105 15.27 8.10 -1.52
C GLY A 105 15.87 7.70 -2.86
N SER A 106 16.91 6.84 -2.84
CA SER A 106 17.79 6.61 -3.98
C SER A 106 16.96 6.60 -5.25
N PRO A 107 17.12 7.59 -6.16
CA PRO A 107 16.42 7.57 -7.41
C PRO A 107 17.01 6.35 -8.11
N CYS A 108 16.34 5.22 -7.97
CA CYS A 108 16.44 4.16 -8.92
C CYS A 108 15.89 4.81 -10.19
N ARG A 109 16.77 5.51 -10.92
CA ARG A 109 16.78 5.49 -12.37
C ARG A 109 16.94 4.02 -12.73
N SER A 110 15.88 3.25 -12.51
CA SER A 110 15.67 2.07 -13.30
C SER A 110 15.41 2.68 -14.66
N ASP A 111 16.34 2.50 -15.59
CA ASP A 111 15.96 2.43 -16.99
C ASP A 111 14.63 1.70 -17.01
N SER A 112 13.57 2.36 -17.50
CA SER A 112 12.20 1.87 -17.47
C SER A 112 12.26 0.37 -17.72
N PRO A 113 11.79 -0.47 -16.78
CA PRO A 113 11.99 -1.90 -16.90
C PRO A 113 11.49 -2.28 -18.29
N LYS A 114 12.31 -3.04 -19.02
CA LYS A 114 11.90 -3.68 -20.27
C LYS A 114 10.87 -4.76 -19.94
N THR A 115 9.76 -4.35 -19.33
CA THR A 115 8.57 -5.15 -19.14
C THR A 115 7.90 -5.24 -20.49
N ASN A 116 7.47 -6.45 -20.80
CA ASN A 116 6.66 -6.81 -21.96
C ASN A 116 5.65 -5.67 -22.27
N PRO A 117 5.66 -5.10 -23.49
CA PRO A 117 5.06 -3.80 -23.76
C PRO A 117 3.52 -3.70 -23.69
N GLU A 118 2.78 -4.77 -23.37
CA GLU A 118 1.33 -4.78 -23.66
C GLU A 118 0.33 -4.93 -22.50
N SER A 119 0.69 -5.12 -21.22
CA SER A 119 -0.38 -5.24 -20.20
C SER A 119 -0.09 -4.86 -18.73
N GLY A 120 1.13 -4.49 -18.37
CA GLY A 120 1.50 -4.42 -16.95
C GLY A 120 1.42 -3.04 -16.28
N LEU A 121 1.70 -1.95 -16.99
CA LEU A 121 2.05 -0.68 -16.33
C LEU A 121 0.84 0.00 -15.69
N GLY A 122 -0.28 0.09 -16.41
CA GLY A 122 -1.52 0.67 -15.87
C GLY A 122 -2.04 -0.10 -14.65
N VAL A 123 -2.04 -1.43 -14.73
CA VAL A 123 -2.44 -2.31 -13.62
C VAL A 123 -1.49 -2.16 -12.44
N ARG A 124 -0.18 -2.25 -12.67
CA ARG A 124 0.86 -2.06 -11.65
C ARG A 124 0.70 -0.72 -10.94
N ARG A 125 0.47 0.33 -11.71
CA ARG A 125 0.25 1.68 -11.21
C ARG A 125 -0.95 1.72 -10.27
N ALA A 126 -2.09 1.23 -10.73
CA ALA A 126 -3.33 1.22 -9.96
C ALA A 126 -3.24 0.36 -8.69
N LEU A 127 -2.58 -0.81 -8.74
CA LEU A 127 -2.36 -1.66 -7.57
C LEU A 127 -1.47 -0.97 -6.53
N MET A 128 -0.36 -0.38 -6.97
CA MET A 128 0.55 0.36 -6.09
C MET A 128 -0.18 1.53 -5.41
N GLU A 129 -0.94 2.33 -6.16
CA GLU A 129 -1.72 3.43 -5.58
C GLU A 129 -2.82 2.94 -4.64
N SER A 130 -3.47 1.83 -4.96
CA SER A 130 -4.51 1.22 -4.11
C SER A 130 -3.92 0.69 -2.81
N MET A 131 -2.73 0.09 -2.85
CA MET A 131 -1.97 -0.28 -1.66
C MET A 131 -1.63 0.95 -0.82
N LEU A 132 -1.06 2.00 -1.44
CA LEU A 132 -0.73 3.24 -0.73
C LEU A 132 -1.96 3.85 -0.07
N ARG A 133 -3.12 3.82 -0.74
CA ARG A 133 -4.39 4.33 -0.19
C ARG A 133 -4.82 3.60 1.09
N LEU A 134 -4.49 2.32 1.24
CA LEU A 134 -4.80 1.57 2.46
C LEU A 134 -3.78 1.78 3.59
N SER A 135 -2.54 2.12 3.27
CA SER A 135 -1.43 2.17 4.24
C SER A 135 -0.92 3.57 4.56
N CYS A 136 -1.29 4.59 3.78
CA CYS A 136 -0.71 5.93 3.85
C CYS A 136 -1.78 7.02 4.01
N ARG A 137 -1.35 8.15 4.57
CA ARG A 137 -2.19 9.36 4.68
C ARG A 137 -2.35 10.03 3.32
N ASN A 138 -3.44 10.79 3.15
CA ASN A 138 -3.72 11.54 1.92
C ASN A 138 -2.59 12.48 1.47
N SER A 139 -1.79 13.02 2.40
CA SER A 139 -0.63 13.85 2.05
C SER A 139 0.44 13.05 1.29
N VAL A 140 0.71 11.81 1.70
CA VAL A 140 1.66 10.92 1.03
C VAL A 140 1.13 10.51 -0.35
N LEU A 141 -0.19 10.32 -0.48
CA LEU A 141 -0.82 10.03 -1.77
C LEU A 141 -0.67 11.20 -2.74
N ALA A 142 -0.84 12.44 -2.26
CA ALA A 142 -0.64 13.64 -3.06
C ALA A 142 0.82 13.77 -3.53
N ASP A 143 1.78 13.58 -2.62
CA ASP A 143 3.21 13.62 -2.95
C ASP A 143 3.61 12.54 -3.96
N ALA A 144 3.05 11.33 -3.82
CA ALA A 144 3.26 10.23 -4.76
C ALA A 144 2.70 10.57 -6.14
N SER A 145 1.47 11.10 -6.21
CA SER A 145 0.84 11.52 -7.47
C SER A 145 1.69 12.56 -8.22
N ILE A 146 2.17 13.59 -7.50
CA ILE A 146 3.06 14.62 -8.07
C ILE A 146 4.37 14.00 -8.57
N SER A 147 4.99 13.15 -7.76
CA SER A 147 6.32 12.59 -8.07
C SER A 147 6.31 11.64 -9.26
N LEU A 148 5.21 10.93 -9.45
CA LEU A 148 5.12 9.87 -10.44
C LEU A 148 4.54 10.34 -11.79
N GLY A 149 3.84 11.48 -11.80
CA GLY A 149 3.26 12.05 -13.01
C GLY A 149 2.04 11.29 -13.54
N PRO A 150 1.51 11.71 -14.70
CA PRO A 150 0.34 11.09 -15.32
C PRO A 150 0.66 9.70 -15.89
N VAL A 151 -0.36 8.85 -15.95
CA VAL A 151 -0.29 7.55 -16.62
C VAL A 151 -0.30 7.77 -18.15
N PRO A 152 0.59 7.14 -18.92
CA PRO A 152 0.55 7.22 -20.39
C PRO A 152 -0.79 6.73 -20.95
N ASP A 153 -1.25 7.35 -22.05
CA ASP A 153 -2.56 7.11 -22.64
C ASP A 153 -2.76 5.63 -23.03
N GLU A 154 -1.72 4.96 -23.51
CA GLU A 154 -1.73 3.53 -23.86
C GLU A 154 -2.00 2.60 -22.68
N HIS A 155 -1.84 3.10 -21.45
CA HIS A 155 -2.06 2.35 -20.22
C HIS A 155 -3.25 2.87 -19.40
N ALA A 156 -3.88 3.97 -19.83
CA ALA A 156 -4.94 4.65 -19.10
C ALA A 156 -6.17 3.75 -18.91
N HIS A 157 -6.56 2.97 -19.92
CA HIS A 157 -7.75 2.11 -19.83
C HIS A 157 -7.61 1.03 -18.74
N ALA A 158 -6.52 0.25 -18.76
CA ALA A 158 -6.26 -0.77 -17.74
C ALA A 158 -6.08 -0.15 -16.35
N TYR A 159 -5.44 1.01 -16.25
CA TYR A 159 -5.32 1.77 -15.01
C TYR A 159 -6.69 2.16 -14.44
N CYS A 160 -7.59 2.72 -15.26
CA CYS A 160 -8.92 3.14 -14.83
C CYS A 160 -9.76 1.96 -14.32
N LEU A 161 -9.82 0.86 -15.08
CA LEU A 161 -10.57 -0.33 -14.68
C LEU A 161 -10.01 -0.94 -13.39
N THR A 162 -8.69 -1.08 -13.28
CA THR A 162 -8.05 -1.59 -12.06
C THR A 162 -8.34 -0.67 -10.86
N THR A 163 -8.25 0.65 -11.05
CA THR A 163 -8.52 1.63 -9.98
C THR A 163 -9.95 1.55 -9.49
N GLU A 164 -10.90 1.34 -10.40
CA GLU A 164 -12.31 1.18 -10.06
C GLU A 164 -12.57 -0.10 -9.26
N LEU A 165 -12.02 -1.23 -9.71
CA LEU A 165 -12.17 -2.52 -9.01
C LEU A 165 -11.53 -2.47 -7.61
N TYR A 166 -10.29 -2.02 -7.51
CA TYR A 166 -9.55 -1.95 -6.24
C TYR A 166 -9.97 -0.76 -5.35
N GLY A 167 -10.79 0.15 -5.88
CA GLY A 167 -11.48 1.19 -5.12
C GLY A 167 -12.77 0.70 -4.45
N ASN A 168 -13.28 -0.49 -4.80
CA ASN A 168 -14.55 -1.00 -4.31
C ASN A 168 -14.39 -1.82 -3.02
N THR A 169 -15.28 -1.63 -2.05
CA THR A 169 -15.33 -2.43 -0.81
C THR A 169 -15.44 -3.93 -1.07
N ARG A 170 -16.13 -4.35 -2.13
CA ARG A 170 -16.23 -5.77 -2.52
C ARG A 170 -14.87 -6.37 -2.86
N MET A 171 -13.96 -5.60 -3.47
CA MET A 171 -12.60 -6.08 -3.73
C MET A 171 -11.81 -6.26 -2.42
N LEU A 172 -11.95 -5.33 -1.46
CA LEU A 172 -11.34 -5.49 -0.13
C LEU A 172 -11.81 -6.77 0.58
N LEU A 173 -13.11 -7.09 0.48
CA LEU A 173 -13.67 -8.34 1.00
C LEU A 173 -13.21 -9.57 0.21
N ALA A 174 -13.05 -9.45 -1.10
CA ALA A 174 -12.57 -10.54 -1.96
C ALA A 174 -11.12 -10.94 -1.64
N CYS A 175 -10.33 -10.03 -1.05
CA CYS A 175 -8.99 -10.32 -0.58
C CYS A 175 -8.92 -11.19 0.69
N LEU A 176 -10.00 -11.28 1.45
CA LEU A 176 -10.03 -12.02 2.71
C LEU A 176 -10.08 -13.52 2.48
N THR A 177 -9.49 -14.28 3.40
CA THR A 177 -9.68 -15.73 3.46
C THR A 177 -11.12 -16.06 3.88
N GLU A 178 -11.60 -17.25 3.55
CA GLU A 178 -12.96 -17.69 3.91
C GLU A 178 -13.25 -17.56 5.42
N PRO A 179 -12.34 -17.94 6.34
CA PRO A 179 -12.57 -17.76 7.78
C PRO A 179 -12.58 -16.29 8.23
N GLU A 180 -11.86 -15.40 7.54
CA GLU A 180 -11.90 -13.96 7.83
C GLU A 180 -13.19 -13.33 7.32
N LEU A 181 -13.60 -13.70 6.11
CA LEU A 181 -14.83 -13.23 5.50
C LEU A 181 -16.06 -13.61 6.32
N ALA A 182 -16.11 -14.85 6.86
CA ALA A 182 -17.19 -15.30 7.73
C ALA A 182 -17.33 -14.44 9.01
N LYS A 183 -16.24 -13.84 9.50
CA LYS A 183 -16.27 -12.93 10.66
C LYS A 183 -16.77 -11.54 10.29
N VAL A 184 -16.37 -11.04 9.12
CA VAL A 184 -16.74 -9.69 8.64
C VAL A 184 -18.17 -9.66 8.11
N CYS A 185 -18.58 -10.68 7.37
CA CYS A 185 -19.87 -10.77 6.68
C CYS A 185 -20.83 -11.73 7.40
N SER A 186 -20.97 -11.58 8.72
CA SER A 186 -21.98 -12.35 9.47
C SER A 186 -23.39 -11.81 9.26
N GLY A 187 -24.40 -12.70 9.18
CA GLY A 187 -25.81 -12.32 9.08
C GLY A 187 -26.34 -12.01 7.67
N TRP A 188 -25.57 -12.31 6.63
CA TRP A 188 -26.01 -12.17 5.24
C TRP A 188 -26.73 -13.44 4.79
N ASN A 189 -27.82 -13.30 4.04
CA ASN A 189 -28.61 -14.43 3.50
C ASN A 189 -27.97 -15.04 2.23
N CYS A 190 -26.66 -14.91 2.06
CA CYS A 190 -25.92 -15.44 0.93
C CYS A 190 -24.53 -15.92 1.36
N ASP A 191 -23.94 -16.81 0.58
CA ASP A 191 -22.55 -17.15 0.72
C ASP A 191 -21.69 -16.05 0.08
N MET A 192 -21.11 -15.20 0.93
CA MET A 192 -20.25 -14.11 0.47
C MET A 192 -18.96 -14.61 -0.19
N TRP A 193 -18.54 -15.84 0.10
CA TRP A 193 -17.43 -16.45 -0.61
C TRP A 193 -17.78 -16.61 -2.09
N ASP A 194 -18.91 -17.22 -2.40
CA ASP A 194 -19.35 -17.42 -3.78
C ASP A 194 -19.68 -16.11 -4.50
N VAL A 195 -20.35 -15.17 -3.81
CA VAL A 195 -20.69 -13.84 -4.37
C VAL A 195 -19.46 -13.07 -4.83
N LEU A 196 -18.33 -13.22 -4.14
CA LEU A 196 -17.08 -12.51 -4.45
C LEU A 196 -16.15 -13.30 -5.38
N ALA A 197 -16.53 -14.49 -5.82
CA ALA A 197 -15.69 -15.33 -6.70
C ALA A 197 -15.25 -14.61 -8.00
N PRO A 198 -16.09 -13.82 -8.70
CA PRO A 198 -15.66 -13.07 -9.88
C PRO A 198 -14.54 -12.07 -9.57
N LEU A 199 -14.62 -11.39 -8.42
CA LEU A 199 -13.59 -10.46 -7.98
C LEU A 199 -12.30 -11.17 -7.61
N ARG A 200 -12.37 -12.38 -7.02
CA ARG A 200 -11.16 -13.19 -6.78
C ARG A 200 -10.52 -13.67 -8.06
N ALA A 201 -11.29 -14.02 -9.08
CA ALA A 201 -10.76 -14.53 -10.34
C ALA A 201 -9.93 -13.48 -11.10
N VAL A 202 -10.23 -12.19 -10.94
CA VAL A 202 -9.47 -11.11 -11.59
C VAL A 202 -8.20 -10.71 -10.83
N ARG A 203 -7.98 -11.24 -9.62
CA ARG A 203 -6.83 -10.88 -8.78
C ARG A 203 -5.52 -11.47 -9.32
N PRO A 204 -4.44 -10.68 -9.48
CA PRO A 204 -3.13 -11.19 -9.90
C PRO A 204 -2.52 -12.24 -8.98
N SER A 205 -2.83 -12.23 -7.68
CA SER A 205 -2.44 -13.29 -6.74
C SER A 205 -3.12 -14.63 -7.01
N ASN A 206 -4.22 -14.62 -7.78
CA ASN A 206 -4.97 -15.79 -8.24
C ASN A 206 -4.82 -15.98 -9.77
N ASP A 207 -3.70 -15.55 -10.35
CA ASP A 207 -3.40 -15.62 -11.78
C ASP A 207 -4.32 -14.77 -12.69
N GLY A 208 -5.10 -13.85 -12.11
CA GLY A 208 -5.94 -12.91 -12.84
C GLY A 208 -5.18 -11.70 -13.42
N TYR A 209 -5.80 -10.97 -14.35
CA TYR A 209 -5.18 -9.84 -15.04
C TYR A 209 -5.12 -8.53 -14.23
N GLY A 210 -5.79 -8.46 -13.07
CA GLY A 210 -5.96 -7.25 -12.28
C GLY A 210 -7.15 -6.40 -12.68
N PHE A 211 -7.76 -6.67 -13.83
CA PHE A 211 -8.99 -6.02 -14.26
C PHE A 211 -9.84 -6.93 -15.15
N ASP A 212 -11.14 -6.63 -15.19
CA ASP A 212 -12.10 -7.17 -16.15
C ASP A 212 -13.13 -6.07 -16.42
N GLU A 213 -13.32 -5.74 -17.70
CA GLU A 213 -14.19 -4.64 -18.11
C GLU A 213 -15.67 -4.96 -17.83
N ALA A 214 -16.11 -6.19 -18.07
CA ALA A 214 -17.50 -6.59 -17.83
C ALA A 214 -17.84 -6.53 -16.34
N LEU A 215 -16.91 -7.00 -15.49
CA LEU A 215 -17.03 -6.94 -14.04
C LEU A 215 -17.04 -5.50 -13.53
N ALA A 216 -16.21 -4.62 -14.11
CA ALA A 216 -16.24 -3.19 -13.76
C ALA A 216 -17.60 -2.57 -14.10
N TYR A 217 -18.17 -2.86 -15.29
CA TYR A 217 -19.52 -2.41 -15.64
C TYR A 217 -20.60 -2.95 -14.70
N GLU A 218 -20.53 -4.23 -14.32
CA GLU A 218 -21.46 -4.82 -13.36
C GLU A 218 -21.40 -4.12 -12.01
N LEU A 219 -20.20 -3.78 -11.52
CA LEU A 219 -20.06 -3.03 -10.29
C LEU A 219 -20.63 -1.61 -10.35
N ARG A 220 -20.59 -0.97 -11.53
CA ARG A 220 -21.24 0.34 -11.74
C ARG A 220 -22.75 0.25 -11.64
N THR A 221 -23.36 -0.81 -12.16
CA THR A 221 -24.83 -0.98 -12.14
C THR A 221 -25.36 -1.41 -10.78
N LEU A 222 -24.49 -1.92 -9.89
CA LEU A 222 -24.82 -2.32 -8.53
C LEU A 222 -24.77 -1.17 -7.50
N ASN A 223 -24.44 0.06 -7.90
CA ASN A 223 -24.60 1.25 -7.07
C ASN A 223 -26.09 1.64 -7.05
N PHE A 224 -26.83 1.12 -6.09
CA PHE A 224 -28.15 1.65 -5.77
C PHE A 224 -27.97 3.03 -5.12
N ASP A 225 -28.65 4.04 -5.65
CA ASP A 225 -28.86 5.31 -4.95
C ASP A 225 -29.41 5.00 -3.55
N VAL A 226 -28.67 5.37 -2.50
CA VAL A 226 -29.21 5.38 -1.14
C VAL A 226 -30.29 6.46 -1.15
N PRO A 227 -31.59 6.12 -0.99
CA PRO A 227 -32.62 7.14 -0.95
C PRO A 227 -32.30 8.04 0.25
N ALA A 228 -32.14 9.34 0.00
CA ALA A 228 -31.98 10.34 1.05
C ALA A 228 -33.27 10.45 1.88
N SER A 229 -33.56 9.47 2.73
CA SER A 229 -34.71 9.47 3.61
C SER A 229 -34.59 8.42 4.72
N THR A 230 -33.65 8.61 5.65
CA THR A 230 -33.91 8.25 7.05
C THR A 230 -33.09 9.15 7.97
N VAL A 231 -33.53 10.39 8.11
CA VAL A 231 -33.39 11.11 9.38
C VAL A 231 -34.64 10.76 10.17
N LEU A 232 -34.51 9.90 11.18
CA LEU A 232 -35.36 9.84 12.37
C LEU A 232 -34.48 9.48 13.56
#